data_AF-A0A7V1ZI47-F1
#
_entry.id   AF-A0A7V1ZI47-F1
#
_cell.length_a   1.000
_cell.length_b   1.000
_cell.length_c   1.000
_cell.angle_alpha   90.00
_cell.angle_beta   90.00
_cell.angle_gamma   90.00
#
_symmetry.space_group_name_H-M   'P 1'
#
loop_
_entity.id
_entity.type
_entity.pdbx_description
1 polymer ?
#
loop_
_entity_poly.entity_id
_entity_poly.type
_entity_poly.pdbx_seq_one_letter_code
_entity_poly.pdbx_strand_id
1 'polypeptide(L)'
;MTILAIHNGPTTGGGFRLAPGAVPDDGQLEACLVEGVGIAGRFPRLLAALRGTLHRWPRSHFLRFHRLRLSCQQPLDVHLDGNPFRCDPPGIEVSVLPRALSVLAPR
;
A
#
# COMPACT_ATOMS: atom_id res chain seq x y z
N MET A 1 0.89 -5.85 14.93
CA MET A 1 1.19 -5.96 13.50
C MET A 1 1.03 -4.60 12.88
N THR A 2 2.07 -4.11 12.24
CA THR A 2 2.05 -2.87 11.46
C THR A 2 2.33 -3.24 10.02
N ILE A 3 1.56 -2.70 9.08
CA ILE A 3 1.79 -2.88 7.64
C ILE A 3 1.71 -1.53 6.93
N LEU A 4 2.56 -1.35 5.94
CA LEU A 4 2.48 -0.27 4.96
C LEU A 4 2.34 -0.92 3.58
N ALA A 5 1.25 -0.64 2.90
CA ALA A 5 0.99 -1.11 1.55
C ALA A 5 0.98 0.09 0.61
N ILE A 6 1.73 0.03 -0.50
CA ILE A 6 1.83 1.10 -1.50
C ILE A 6 1.37 0.51 -2.83
N HIS A 7 0.42 1.16 -3.50
CA HIS A 7 -0.16 0.64 -4.74
C HIS A 7 -0.39 1.75 -5.78
N ASN A 8 -0.21 1.38 -7.05
CA ASN A 8 -0.62 2.15 -8.24
C ASN A 8 -2.05 1.83 -8.69
N GLY A 9 -2.68 0.80 -8.13
CA GLY A 9 -4.06 0.41 -8.43
C GLY A 9 -4.85 0.13 -7.15
N PRO A 10 -6.18 0.02 -7.26
CA PRO A 10 -7.05 0.05 -6.07
C PRO A 10 -6.99 -1.22 -5.23
N THR A 11 -6.50 -2.31 -5.80
CA THR A 11 -6.58 -3.65 -5.22
C THR A 11 -5.24 -4.37 -5.23
N THR A 12 -5.03 -5.22 -4.24
CA THR A 12 -3.92 -6.17 -4.16
C THR A 12 -4.43 -7.59 -3.95
N GLY A 13 -3.74 -8.56 -4.55
CA GLY A 13 -4.04 -9.99 -4.45
C GLY A 13 -5.52 -10.29 -4.73
N GLY A 14 -6.11 -11.21 -3.96
CA GLY A 14 -7.51 -11.67 -4.06
C GLY A 14 -8.60 -10.63 -3.76
N GLY A 15 -8.47 -9.41 -4.30
CA GLY A 15 -9.49 -8.36 -4.26
C GLY A 15 -9.43 -7.44 -3.04
N PHE A 16 -8.35 -7.46 -2.27
CA PHE A 16 -8.21 -6.58 -1.11
C PHE A 16 -8.04 -5.14 -1.56
N ARG A 17 -8.95 -4.25 -1.15
CA ARG A 17 -8.95 -2.83 -1.48
C ARG A 17 -8.15 -2.05 -0.44
N LEU A 18 -6.83 -2.27 -0.42
CA LEU A 18 -5.92 -1.56 0.48
C LEU A 18 -5.65 -0.12 0.02
N ALA A 19 -5.82 0.19 -1.27
CA ALA A 19 -5.55 1.49 -1.85
C ALA A 19 -6.73 2.01 -2.68
N PRO A 20 -7.96 2.06 -2.14
CA PRO A 20 -9.17 2.31 -2.92
C PRO A 20 -9.20 3.65 -3.68
N GLY A 21 -8.34 4.61 -3.33
CA GLY A 21 -8.20 5.89 -4.00
C GLY A 21 -7.08 5.94 -5.06
N ALA A 22 -6.33 4.86 -5.26
CA ALA A 22 -5.32 4.77 -6.31
C ALA A 22 -5.96 4.72 -7.71
N VAL A 23 -5.45 5.56 -8.62
CA VAL A 23 -5.85 5.63 -10.02
C VAL A 23 -4.61 5.40 -10.89
N PRO A 24 -4.57 4.36 -11.73
CA PRO A 24 -3.34 3.94 -12.41
C PRO A 24 -2.64 4.97 -13.32
N ASP A 25 -3.35 5.99 -13.81
CA ASP A 25 -2.88 6.90 -14.85
C ASP A 25 -2.80 8.38 -14.41
N ASP A 26 -3.08 8.68 -13.14
CA ASP A 26 -3.10 10.05 -12.63
C ASP A 26 -1.76 10.55 -12.06
N GLY A 27 -0.73 9.71 -12.14
CA GLY A 27 0.62 10.06 -11.71
C GLY A 27 0.80 10.11 -10.20
N GLN A 28 -0.04 9.40 -9.44
CA GLN A 28 0.13 9.21 -7.99
C GLN A 28 0.03 7.73 -7.59
N LEU A 29 0.66 7.41 -6.46
CA LEU A 29 0.45 6.17 -5.71
C LEU A 29 -0.41 6.46 -4.49
N GLU A 30 -1.05 5.42 -3.94
CA GLU A 30 -1.69 5.49 -2.63
C GLU A 30 -1.03 4.51 -1.66
N ALA A 31 -0.69 5.01 -0.48
CA ALA A 31 -0.24 4.25 0.66
C ALA A 31 -1.37 4.03 1.65
N CYS A 32 -1.45 2.82 2.22
CA CYS A 32 -2.23 2.49 3.39
C CYS A 32 -1.32 1.99 4.50
N LEU A 33 -1.29 2.73 5.62
CA LEU A 33 -0.62 2.33 6.85
C LEU A 33 -1.66 1.83 7.84
N VAL A 34 -1.50 0.60 8.30
CA VAL A 34 -2.26 0.06 9.43
C VAL A 34 -1.29 -0.15 10.58
N GLU A 35 -1.45 0.62 11.65
CA GLU A 35 -0.48 0.71 12.74
C GLU A 35 -0.90 -0.14 13.95
N GLY A 36 0.04 -0.97 14.44
CA GLY A 36 -0.01 -1.49 15.81
C GLY A 36 -1.23 -2.35 16.17
N VAL A 37 -1.61 -3.30 15.30
CA VAL A 37 -2.81 -4.13 15.51
C VAL A 37 -2.49 -5.43 16.26
N GLY A 38 -3.13 -5.64 17.41
CA GLY A 38 -3.12 -6.91 18.15
C GLY A 38 -3.95 -8.01 17.47
N ILE A 39 -3.83 -9.26 17.90
CA ILE A 39 -4.41 -10.42 17.19
C ILE A 39 -5.94 -10.33 17.02
N ALA A 40 -6.66 -9.94 18.06
CA ALA A 40 -8.11 -9.80 18.03
C ALA A 40 -8.60 -8.74 17.02
N GLY A 41 -7.78 -7.71 16.75
CA GLY A 41 -8.10 -6.67 15.78
C GLY A 41 -7.82 -7.03 14.32
N ARG A 42 -7.19 -8.19 14.04
CA ARG A 42 -6.76 -8.56 12.69
C ARG A 42 -7.93 -9.00 11.81
N PHE A 43 -8.78 -9.89 12.30
CA PHE A 43 -9.90 -10.42 11.53
C PHE A 43 -10.89 -9.33 11.06
N PRO A 44 -11.38 -8.41 11.90
CA PRO A 44 -12.30 -7.39 11.42
C PRO A 44 -11.63 -6.42 10.42
N ARG A 45 -10.32 -6.16 10.55
CA ARG A 45 -9.57 -5.37 9.56
C ARG A 45 -9.36 -6.11 8.26
N LEU A 46 -9.22 -7.42 8.28
CA LEU A 46 -9.18 -8.25 7.07
C LEU A 46 -10.49 -8.09 6.28
N LEU A 47 -11.64 -8.15 6.95
CA LEU A 47 -12.93 -7.91 6.33
C LEU A 47 -13.07 -6.46 5.83
N ALA A 48 -12.56 -5.49 6.59
CA ALA A 48 -12.54 -4.09 6.16
C ALA A 48 -11.66 -3.87 4.93
N ALA A 49 -10.52 -4.56 4.83
CA ALA A 49 -9.63 -4.51 3.68
C ALA A 49 -10.30 -5.07 2.41
N LEU A 50 -11.00 -6.20 2.51
CA LEU A 50 -11.80 -6.74 1.40
C LEU A 50 -12.87 -5.75 0.92
N ARG A 51 -13.50 -5.03 1.86
CA ARG A 51 -14.57 -4.05 1.58
C ARG A 51 -14.05 -2.66 1.19
N GLY A 52 -12.75 -2.39 1.32
CA GLY A 52 -12.18 -1.05 1.11
C GLY A 52 -12.57 -0.03 2.18
N THR A 53 -12.91 -0.48 3.39
CA THR A 53 -13.40 0.38 4.49
C THR A 53 -12.40 0.55 5.63
N LEU A 54 -11.12 0.21 5.41
CA LEU A 54 -10.06 0.39 6.40
C LEU A 54 -9.93 1.84 6.90
N HIS A 55 -10.25 2.85 6.07
CA HIS A 55 -10.26 4.27 6.46
C HIS A 55 -11.18 4.58 7.65
N ARG A 56 -12.17 3.71 7.93
CA ARG A 56 -13.09 3.86 9.07
C ARG A 56 -12.54 3.29 10.36
N TRP A 57 -11.42 2.57 10.31
CA TRP A 57 -10.82 1.93 11.47
C TRP A 57 -9.75 2.84 12.08
N PRO A 58 -9.66 2.92 13.43
CA PRO A 58 -8.59 3.66 14.09
C PRO A 58 -7.22 3.17 13.61
N ARG A 59 -6.18 4.02 13.66
CA ARG A 59 -4.81 3.61 13.28
C ARG A 59 -4.68 3.09 11.84
N SER A 60 -5.60 3.48 10.97
CA SER A 60 -5.52 3.28 9.52
C SER A 60 -5.38 4.64 8.86
N HIS A 61 -4.29 4.81 8.13
CA HIS A 61 -3.90 6.07 7.51
C HIS A 61 -3.74 5.86 6.02
N PHE A 62 -4.19 6.82 5.24
CA PHE A 62 -4.12 6.80 3.78
C PHE A 62 -3.38 8.05 3.32
N LEU A 63 -2.49 7.90 2.35
CA LEU A 63 -1.72 8.99 1.78
C LEU A 63 -1.57 8.78 0.28
N ARG A 64 -1.92 9.81 -0.49
CA ARG A 64 -1.61 9.86 -1.92
C ARG A 64 -0.37 10.70 -2.18
N PHE A 65 0.51 10.23 -3.04
CA PHE A 65 1.81 10.86 -3.25
C PHE A 65 2.41 10.54 -4.62
N HIS A 66 3.31 11.41 -5.09
CA HIS A 66 4.16 11.14 -6.25
C HIS A 66 5.50 10.52 -5.83
N ARG A 67 6.04 10.92 -4.67
CA ARG A 67 7.30 10.41 -4.11
C ARG A 67 7.13 10.23 -2.60
N LEU A 68 7.59 9.10 -2.08
CA LEU A 68 7.60 8.77 -0.65
C LEU A 68 8.97 8.23 -0.27
N ARG A 69 9.55 8.78 0.80
CA ARG A 69 10.77 8.26 1.41
C ARG A 69 10.40 7.57 2.72
N LEU A 70 10.67 6.27 2.80
CA LEU A 70 10.54 5.48 4.00
C LEU A 70 11.92 5.37 4.64
N SER A 71 12.06 5.87 5.86
CA SER A 71 13.29 5.70 6.65
C SER A 71 13.13 4.53 7.62
N CYS A 72 14.13 3.68 7.74
CA CYS A 72 14.16 2.60 8.73
C CYS A 72 15.46 2.59 9.53
N GLN A 73 15.37 2.24 10.82
CA GLN A 73 16.54 2.06 11.71
C GLN A 73 17.00 0.60 11.76
N GLN A 74 16.16 -0.32 11.29
CA GLN A 74 16.41 -1.76 11.23
C GLN A 74 15.93 -2.28 9.87
N PRO A 75 16.50 -3.40 9.38
CA PRO A 75 16.03 -4.02 8.15
C PRO A 75 14.53 -4.35 8.22
N LEU A 76 13.82 -4.09 7.13
CA LEU A 76 12.41 -4.44 6.97
C LEU A 76 12.27 -5.49 5.85
N ASP A 77 11.46 -6.52 6.13
CA ASP A 77 11.00 -7.43 5.09
C ASP A 77 9.89 -6.76 4.28
N VAL A 78 10.07 -6.73 2.97
CA VAL A 78 9.17 -6.07 2.03
C VAL A 78 8.83 -7.05 0.92
N HIS A 79 7.64 -6.90 0.34
CA HIS A 79 7.31 -7.55 -0.92
C HIS A 79 7.20 -6.50 -2.02
N LEU A 80 7.91 -6.72 -3.12
CA LEU A 80 7.79 -5.93 -4.35
C LEU A 80 7.04 -6.78 -5.38
N ASP A 81 5.77 -6.45 -5.62
CA ASP A 81 4.88 -7.21 -6.51
C ASP A 81 4.87 -8.72 -6.24
N GLY A 82 4.87 -9.08 -4.95
CA GLY A 82 4.86 -10.48 -4.48
C GLY A 82 6.23 -11.14 -4.39
N ASN A 83 7.32 -10.48 -4.80
CA ASN A 83 8.67 -10.99 -4.66
C ASN A 83 9.30 -10.50 -3.34
N PRO A 84 10.03 -11.37 -2.61
CA PRO A 84 10.73 -10.98 -1.39
C PRO A 84 11.83 -9.95 -1.67
N PHE A 85 11.89 -8.93 -0.83
CA PHE A 85 12.89 -7.88 -0.86
C PHE A 85 13.25 -7.48 0.57
N ARG A 86 14.50 -7.03 0.77
CA ARG A 86 14.99 -6.55 2.05
C ARG A 86 15.30 -5.06 1.97
N CYS A 87 14.63 -4.26 2.79
CA CYS A 87 14.87 -2.83 2.92
C CYS A 87 15.79 -2.57 4.11
N ASP A 88 17.09 -2.42 3.84
CA ASP A 88 18.10 -2.10 4.84
C ASP A 88 18.14 -0.58 5.14
N PRO A 89 18.64 -0.16 6.31
CA PRO A 89 18.90 1.26 6.59
C PRO A 89 19.77 1.90 5.49
N PRO A 90 19.51 3.15 5.08
CA PRO A 90 18.62 4.12 5.74
C PRO A 90 17.15 4.01 5.34
N GLY A 91 16.76 3.02 4.53
CA GLY A 91 15.40 2.81 4.05
C GLY A 91 15.30 2.83 2.52
N ILE A 92 14.10 3.13 2.00
CA ILE A 92 13.79 3.09 0.56
C ILE A 92 13.02 4.33 0.13
N GLU A 93 13.27 4.78 -1.10
CA GLU A 93 12.46 5.78 -1.77
C GLU A 93 11.60 5.11 -2.85
N VAL A 94 10.32 5.49 -2.89
CA VAL A 94 9.35 5.03 -3.89
C VAL A 94 8.85 6.26 -4.64
N SER A 95 8.89 6.21 -5.97
CA SER A 95 8.34 7.26 -6.82
C SER A 95 7.63 6.67 -8.03
N VAL A 96 6.61 7.39 -8.51
CA VAL A 96 5.87 7.02 -9.71
C VAL A 96 6.50 7.65 -10.95
N LEU A 97 6.53 6.89 -12.03
CA LEU A 97 6.81 7.39 -13.37
C LEU A 97 5.46 7.59 -14.08
N PRO A 98 4.96 8.82 -14.21
CA PRO A 98 3.63 9.05 -14.76
C PRO A 98 3.59 8.60 -16.23
N ARG A 99 2.55 7.84 -16.58
CA ARG A 99 2.28 7.37 -17.96
C ARG A 99 3.46 6.64 -18.61
N ALA A 100 4.20 5.85 -17.83
CA ALA A 100 5.39 5.15 -18.31
C ALA A 100 5.09 4.02 -19.31
N LEU A 101 3.86 3.50 -19.34
CA LEU A 101 3.46 2.36 -20.17
C LEU A 101 2.16 2.66 -20.93
N SER A 102 2.07 2.17 -22.17
CA SER A 102 0.82 2.10 -22.93
C SER A 102 0.23 0.70 -22.78
N VAL A 103 -1.00 0.61 -22.26
CA VAL A 103 -1.66 -0.66 -21.92
C VAL A 103 -3.03 -0.72 -22.58
N LEU A 104 -3.45 -1.92 -23.03
CA LEU A 104 -4.81 -2.16 -23.48
C LEU A 104 -5.74 -2.33 -22.27
N ALA A 105 -6.82 -1.55 -22.19
CA ALA A 105 -7.81 -1.61 -21.13
C ALA A 105 -9.22 -1.81 -21.71
N PRO A 106 -10.16 -2.41 -20.95
CA PRO A 106 -11.57 -2.43 -21.35
C PRO A 106 -12.11 -0.99 -21.50
N ARG A 107 -13.13 -0.83 -22.36
CA ARG A 107 -13.83 0.44 -22.56
C ARG A 107 -14.76 0.74 -21.39
#